data_AF-A0A7D8YYN1-F1
#
_entry.id   AF-A0A7D8YYN1-F1
#
_cell.length_a   1.000
_cell.length_b   1.000
_cell.length_c   1.000
_cell.angle_alpha   90.00
_cell.angle_beta   90.00
_cell.angle_gamma   90.00
#
_symmetry.space_group_name_H-M   'P 1'
#
loop_
_entity.id
_entity.type
_entity.pdbx_description
1 polymer ?
#
loop_
_entity_poly.entity_id
_entity_poly.type
_entity_poly.pdbx_seq_one_letter_code
_entity_poly.pdbx_strand_id
1 'polypeptide(L)' 'VDGDGKIERLRRECPTPDCGAGVFMAAMHDRQYCGRCHLTYIFDEAGK' A
#
# COMPACT_ATOMS: atom_id res chain seq x y z
N VAL A 1 15.69 -4.39 -5.94
CA VAL A 1 15.98 -5.83 -5.87
C VAL A 1 17.47 -5.91 -5.70
N ASP A 2 17.92 -6.22 -4.49
CA ASP A 2 19.34 -6.20 -4.17
C ASP A 2 19.97 -7.56 -4.52
N GLY A 3 21.27 -7.54 -4.81
CA GLY A 3 22.02 -8.68 -5.34
C GLY A 3 22.06 -9.93 -4.45
N ASP A 4 21.63 -9.80 -3.19
CA ASP A 4 21.63 -10.88 -2.18
C ASP A 4 20.31 -11.69 -2.12
N GLY A 5 19.42 -11.53 -3.10
CA GLY A 5 18.18 -12.31 -3.18
C GLY A 5 17.11 -11.93 -2.15
N LYS A 6 17.33 -10.87 -1.36
CA LYS A 6 16.28 -10.24 -0.55
C LYS A 6 15.39 -9.38 -1.43
N ILE A 7 14.11 -9.71 -1.45
CA ILE A 7 13.07 -8.94 -2.13
C ILE A 7 12.35 -8.10 -1.09
N GLU A 8 12.71 -6.82 -1.01
CA GLU A 8 11.99 -5.86 -0.17
C GLU A 8 10.77 -5.31 -0.91
N ARG A 9 9.61 -5.32 -0.23
CA ARG A 9 8.35 -4.78 -0.77
C ARG A 9 8.14 -3.38 -0.23
N LEU A 10 8.28 -2.38 -1.11
CA LEU A 10 8.21 -0.96 -0.74
C LEU A 10 6.79 -0.45 -0.46
N ARG A 11 5.77 -1.16 -0.93
CA ARG A 11 4.36 -0.74 -0.84
C ARG A 11 3.60 -1.62 0.15
N ARG A 12 2.62 -1.01 0.82
CA ARG A 12 1.72 -1.68 1.77
C ARG A 12 0.72 -2.58 1.03
N GLU A 13 0.46 -3.76 1.57
CA GLU A 13 -0.62 -4.64 1.12
C GLU A 13 -2.00 -4.12 1.56
N CYS A 14 -3.01 -4.30 0.72
CA CYS A 14 -4.37 -3.90 1.03
C CYS A 14 -4.93 -4.79 2.17
N PRO A 15 -5.40 -4.22 3.29
CA PRO A 15 -5.85 -4.99 4.45
C PRO A 15 -7.20 -5.68 4.26
N THR A 16 -7.92 -5.40 3.16
CA THR A 16 -9.23 -6.00 2.91
C THR A 16 -9.08 -7.48 2.55
N PRO A 17 -9.91 -8.35 3.13
CA PRO A 17 -9.84 -9.80 2.88
C PRO A 17 -10.08 -10.14 1.39
N ASP A 18 -10.85 -9.32 0.66
CA ASP A 18 -11.10 -9.48 -0.76
C ASP A 18 -9.91 -9.10 -1.68
N CYS A 19 -8.97 -8.30 -1.17
CA CYS A 19 -7.78 -7.89 -1.92
C CYS A 19 -6.55 -8.71 -1.54
N GLY A 20 -6.34 -8.92 -0.23
CA GLY A 20 -5.37 -9.88 0.29
C GLY A 20 -3.92 -9.69 -0.15
N ALA A 21 -3.10 -10.67 0.23
CA ALA A 21 -1.67 -10.71 -0.08
C ALA A 21 -1.44 -10.64 -1.60
N GLY A 22 -0.61 -9.68 -2.03
CA GLY A 22 -0.32 -9.44 -3.44
C GLY A 22 -1.04 -8.24 -4.08
N VAL A 23 -2.05 -7.66 -3.42
CA VAL A 23 -2.64 -6.37 -3.85
C VAL A 23 -2.02 -5.24 -3.05
N PHE A 24 -1.23 -4.40 -3.73
CA PHE A 24 -0.53 -3.28 -3.10
C PHE A 24 -1.34 -2.00 -3.24
N MET A 25 -1.42 -1.24 -2.16
CA MET A 25 -1.98 0.11 -2.20
C MET A 25 -1.01 1.03 -2.95
N ALA A 26 -1.55 1.84 -3.87
CA ALA A 26 -0.82 2.91 -4.53
C ALA A 26 -0.57 4.03 -3.51
N ALA A 27 0.70 4.44 -3.36
CA ALA A 27 1.06 5.59 -2.53
C ALA A 27 1.07 6.85 -3.40
N MET A 28 0.18 7.78 -3.11
CA MET A 28 0.08 9.11 -3.70
C MET A 28 0.48 10.16 -2.64
N HIS A 29 0.60 11.42 -3.03
CA HIS A 29 1.04 12.50 -2.14
C HIS A 29 0.16 12.66 -0.89
N ASP A 30 -1.15 12.59 -1.07
CA ASP A 30 -2.18 12.87 -0.07
C ASP A 30 -2.90 11.61 0.43
N ARG A 31 -2.70 10.47 -0.24
CA ARG A 31 -3.50 9.27 0.00
C ARG A 31 -2.80 7.97 -0.38
N GLN A 32 -3.26 6.88 0.21
CA GLN A 32 -3.06 5.53 -0.28
C GLN A 32 -4.35 5.01 -0.91
N TYR A 33 -4.26 4.42 -2.10
CA TYR A 33 -5.43 3.96 -2.84
C TYR A 33 -5.28 2.52 -3.31
N CYS A 34 -6.28 1.68 -3.05
CA CYS A 34 -6.35 0.33 -3.59
C CYS A 34 -7.14 0.33 -4.92
N GLY A 35 -6.48 -0.04 -6.02
CA GLY A 35 -7.13 -0.12 -7.32
C GLY A 35 -8.16 -1.24 -7.49
N ARG A 36 -8.18 -2.24 -6.59
CA ARG A 36 -9.07 -3.41 -6.69
C ARG A 36 -10.39 -3.24 -5.93
N CYS A 37 -10.34 -2.82 -4.67
CA CYS A 37 -11.54 -2.58 -3.85
C CYS A 37 -11.91 -1.10 -3.72
N HIS A 38 -11.16 -0.20 -4.37
CA HIS A 38 -11.36 1.24 -4.31
C HIS A 38 -11.19 1.87 -2.90
N LEU A 39 -10.63 1.13 -1.94
CA LEU A 39 -10.33 1.64 -0.60
C LEU A 39 -9.30 2.77 -0.67
N THR A 40 -9.59 3.88 0.00
CA THR A 40 -8.71 5.04 0.07
C THR A 40 -8.41 5.38 1.53
N TYR A 41 -7.13 5.42 1.89
CA TYR A 41 -6.65 6.04 3.13
C TYR A 41 -6.09 7.40 2.82
N ILE A 42 -6.52 8.42 3.55
CA ILE A 42 -5.97 9.78 3.43
C ILE A 42 -4.99 9.95 4.57
N PHE A 43 -3.81 10.50 4.29
CA PHE A 43 -2.89 10.89 5.34
C PHE A 43 -3.42 12.19 5.92
N ASP A 44 -4.17 12.10 7.02
CA ASP A 44 -4.48 13.28 7.80
C ASP A 44 -3.18 13.73 8.48
N GLU A 45 -2.75 14.97 8.25
CA GLU A 45 -1.61 15.57 8.93
C GLU A 45 -1.87 15.77 10.45
N ALA A 46 -2.94 15.20 11.01
CA ALA A 46 -3.30 15.19 12.42
C ALA A 46 -2.49 14.19 13.29
N GLY A 47 -1.18 14.10 13.05
CA GLY A 47 -0.29 13.17 13.78
C GLY A 47 1.15 13.65 13.96
N LYS A 48 1.39 14.96 13.90
CA LYS A 48 2.62 15.59 14.42
C LYS A 48 2.31 16.42 15.65
#